data_AF-A0A4Q4ZWH3-F1
#
_entry.id   AF-A0A4Q4ZWH3-F1
#
_cell.length_a   1.000
_cell.length_b   1.000
_cell.length_c   1.000
_cell.angle_alpha   90.00
_cell.angle_beta   90.00
_cell.angle_gamma   90.00
#
_symmetry.space_group_name_H-M   'P 1'
#
loop_
_entity.id
_entity.type
_entity.pdbx_description
1 polymer ?
#
loop_
_entity_poly.entity_id
_entity_poly.type
_entity_poly.pdbx_seq_one_letter_code
_entity_poly.pdbx_strand_id
1 'polypeptide(L)'
;MYSLVGDVAFWMDTITVNQKDPAEVISTVQAIPAIFRDAEKTIAIREGDAIYNCCVEAVAGFPDLAEMRRMLLVHVSERHYESVFEESYLKRLWTLQEVLLSHTIQFVVSTDVIRTEDALYILAEAFTHGQNTESTQALVEFMRAYIMGGTVHRGKPLARPLNEDIFSDNFVEYYVASNRAATESRDYIFATMPQFPWYHYPKDAERMLFSEIFSDFYGQAAAAGHSFSGRITQSMTDLQSLADPNDSWGPSKEQPEPKSLGDFLKLLGHRLDPPPEGEETPIHFANEALVSPFVFSSDDPIDETLSLIESAMRFSPWTWSMSHRADELSKYGASPELAVVIRFLQALLSAGVDRDQAYVMSIQAEIAKEHQRRASEEWIIPQAMKILDLIFGTVDRYQNNAILRSDWQTFRIHSDGEWPADLRRAMIFLAAMISCQVPLSAYEWAQKHFMPVRVDFQEGGALLGLLARGRAGETNRGFPRSVVVAGRGVSRVNRGRDIVLVDPKSKVSIGLLPDFSHPAQPTEEFVRWMRMLYGQLVITTHDGEHSMYVHVPLHAVNCRNPEFPEDQSPL
;
A
#
# COMPACT_ATOMS: atom_id res chain seq x y z
N MET A 1 40.81 -5.62 -2.21
CA MET A 1 40.02 -4.59 -2.91
C MET A 1 40.51 -4.42 -4.35
N TYR A 2 41.77 -4.05 -4.61
CA TYR A 2 42.36 -4.13 -5.98
C TYR A 2 42.17 -5.51 -6.64
N SER A 3 42.26 -6.59 -5.85
CA SER A 3 41.97 -7.97 -6.27
C SER A 3 40.52 -8.23 -6.72
N LEU A 4 39.57 -7.37 -6.36
CA LEU A 4 38.13 -7.54 -6.60
C LEU A 4 37.65 -6.77 -7.84
N VAL A 5 38.22 -5.57 -8.04
CA VAL A 5 37.81 -4.60 -9.06
C VAL A 5 38.79 -4.50 -10.24
N GLY A 6 40.02 -4.99 -10.11
CA GLY A 6 41.05 -4.83 -11.15
C GLY A 6 41.54 -3.39 -11.31
N ASP A 7 42.29 -3.13 -12.38
CA ASP A 7 42.99 -1.85 -12.60
C ASP A 7 42.14 -0.78 -13.32
N VAL A 8 40.93 -1.13 -13.76
CA VAL A 8 40.09 -0.31 -14.68
C VAL A 8 38.67 -0.08 -14.15
N ALA A 9 38.38 -0.38 -12.88
CA ALA A 9 37.04 -0.22 -12.33
C ALA A 9 36.65 1.24 -12.06
N PHE A 10 35.36 1.51 -12.23
CA PHE A 10 34.69 2.74 -11.81
C PHE A 10 33.73 2.41 -10.66
N TRP A 11 33.79 3.18 -9.57
CA TRP A 11 32.91 3.03 -8.40
C TRP A 11 31.66 3.87 -8.59
N MET A 12 30.49 3.23 -8.58
CA MET A 12 29.24 3.89 -8.91
C MET A 12 28.57 4.57 -7.70
N ASP A 13 28.90 4.17 -6.47
CA ASP A 13 28.54 4.94 -5.26
C ASP A 13 29.26 6.32 -5.23
N THR A 14 30.27 6.50 -6.08
CA THR A 14 30.98 7.76 -6.31
C THR A 14 31.14 8.05 -7.80
N ILE A 15 30.02 8.14 -8.53
CA ILE A 15 29.98 9.28 -9.45
C ILE A 15 30.13 10.49 -8.53
N THR A 16 31.24 11.21 -8.66
CA THR A 16 31.50 12.40 -7.84
C THR A 16 30.58 13.51 -8.36
N VAL A 17 29.28 13.30 -8.20
CA VAL A 17 28.26 14.26 -8.54
C VAL A 17 28.39 15.37 -7.53
N ASN A 18 28.58 16.59 -8.00
CA ASN A 18 28.32 17.73 -7.17
C ASN A 18 26.84 17.74 -6.79
N GLN A 19 26.48 17.15 -5.64
CA GLN A 19 25.11 17.12 -5.11
C GLN A 19 24.52 18.53 -4.88
N LYS A 20 25.37 19.57 -4.94
CA LYS A 20 24.96 20.99 -4.88
C LYS A 20 24.67 21.60 -6.26
N ASP A 21 24.97 20.88 -7.35
CA ASP A 21 24.64 21.25 -8.73
C ASP A 21 23.52 20.33 -9.25
N PRO A 22 22.27 20.80 -9.24
CA PRO A 22 21.13 19.99 -9.66
C PRO A 22 21.20 19.54 -11.13
N ALA A 23 21.83 20.33 -12.01
CA ALA A 23 21.97 19.96 -13.42
C ALA A 23 22.96 18.79 -13.59
N GLU A 24 24.04 18.78 -12.81
CA GLU A 24 24.98 17.66 -12.76
C GLU A 24 24.32 16.40 -12.21
N VAL A 25 23.52 16.53 -11.13
CA VAL A 25 22.72 15.43 -10.57
C VAL A 25 21.78 14.84 -11.62
N ILE A 26 21.00 15.66 -12.32
CA ILE A 26 20.06 15.18 -13.35
C ILE A 26 20.81 14.48 -14.50
N SER A 27 21.84 15.13 -15.04
CA SER A 27 22.59 14.56 -16.18
C SER A 27 23.23 13.21 -15.81
N THR A 28 23.67 13.08 -14.57
CA THR A 28 24.19 11.83 -14.03
C THR A 28 23.10 10.78 -13.90
N VAL A 29 21.98 11.11 -13.25
CA VAL A 29 20.84 10.20 -13.05
C VAL A 29 20.30 9.69 -14.39
N GLN A 30 20.30 10.52 -15.43
CA GLN A 30 19.94 10.14 -16.80
C GLN A 30 20.91 9.11 -17.43
N ALA A 31 22.19 9.13 -17.05
CA ALA A 31 23.21 8.23 -17.56
C ALA A 31 23.26 6.88 -16.81
N ILE A 32 22.83 6.83 -15.54
CA ILE A 32 22.86 5.64 -14.68
C ILE A 32 22.29 4.40 -15.38
N PRO A 33 21.12 4.45 -16.05
CA PRO A 33 20.58 3.26 -16.69
C PRO A 33 21.47 2.68 -17.79
N ALA A 34 22.14 3.54 -18.57
CA ALA A 34 23.08 3.09 -19.59
C ALA A 34 24.34 2.47 -18.98
N ILE A 35 24.86 3.06 -17.89
CA ILE A 35 26.01 2.55 -17.16
C ILE A 35 25.77 1.09 -16.73
N PHE A 36 24.64 0.79 -16.07
CA PHE A 36 24.34 -0.58 -15.65
C PHE A 36 24.15 -1.56 -16.80
N ARG A 37 23.47 -1.14 -17.87
CA ARG A 37 23.18 -2.01 -19.02
C ARG A 37 24.45 -2.40 -19.79
N ASP A 38 25.45 -1.51 -19.79
CA ASP A 38 26.68 -1.69 -20.54
C ASP A 38 27.90 -2.07 -19.68
N ALA A 39 27.79 -2.01 -18.34
CA ALA A 39 28.82 -2.47 -17.43
C ALA A 39 29.04 -3.98 -17.55
N GLU A 40 30.31 -4.42 -17.63
CA GLU A 40 30.69 -5.84 -17.68
C GLU A 40 30.11 -6.64 -16.49
N LYS A 41 30.12 -6.03 -15.31
CA LYS A 41 29.50 -6.56 -14.09
C LYS A 41 29.23 -5.45 -13.09
N THR A 42 28.19 -5.65 -12.30
CA THR A 42 27.89 -4.86 -11.10
C THR A 42 28.43 -5.60 -9.88
N ILE A 43 29.23 -4.93 -9.05
CA ILE A 43 29.73 -5.50 -7.79
C ILE A 43 28.87 -4.94 -6.66
N ALA A 44 28.02 -5.80 -6.09
CA ALA A 44 27.16 -5.46 -4.97
C ALA A 44 27.84 -5.84 -3.66
N ILE A 45 28.22 -4.86 -2.86
CA ILE A 45 28.81 -5.07 -1.54
C ILE A 45 27.69 -5.04 -0.52
N ARG A 46 27.45 -6.17 0.14
CA ARG A 46 26.47 -6.25 1.23
C ARG A 46 27.06 -5.58 2.48
N GLU A 47 26.27 -4.81 3.21
CA GLU A 47 26.77 -3.96 4.30
C GLU A 47 26.99 -4.70 5.63
N GLY A 48 26.58 -5.97 5.73
CA GLY A 48 26.82 -6.79 6.92
C GLY A 48 25.99 -6.36 8.13
N ASP A 49 24.87 -5.70 7.89
CA ASP A 49 23.88 -5.36 8.90
C ASP A 49 22.66 -6.29 8.86
N ALA A 50 22.52 -7.12 7.80
CA ALA A 50 21.67 -8.30 7.88
C ALA A 50 21.92 -9.66 7.13
N ILE A 51 23.10 -10.29 6.94
CA ILE A 51 23.31 -11.80 6.89
C ILE A 51 24.50 -12.35 7.75
N TYR A 52 24.31 -13.10 8.85
CA TYR A 52 25.41 -13.65 9.71
C TYR A 52 26.07 -14.90 9.14
N ASN A 53 27.35 -15.11 9.46
CA ASN A 53 28.06 -16.35 9.11
C ASN A 53 27.32 -17.60 9.61
N CYS A 54 26.78 -17.58 10.84
CA CYS A 54 26.00 -18.69 11.37
C CYS A 54 24.67 -18.90 10.62
N CYS A 55 24.08 -17.86 10.03
CA CYS A 55 22.90 -17.97 9.16
C CYS A 55 23.27 -18.58 7.81
N VAL A 56 24.39 -18.16 7.21
CA VAL A 56 24.93 -18.74 5.97
C VAL A 56 25.23 -20.23 6.17
N GLU A 57 25.87 -20.59 7.28
CA GLU A 57 26.13 -21.98 7.67
C GLU A 57 24.84 -22.75 7.91
N ALA A 58 23.86 -22.15 8.59
CA ALA A 58 22.58 -22.78 8.90
C ALA A 58 21.76 -23.13 7.66
N VAL A 59 21.89 -22.37 6.58
CA VAL A 59 21.21 -22.66 5.31
C VAL A 59 22.13 -23.29 4.27
N ALA A 60 23.38 -23.60 4.61
CA ALA A 60 24.32 -24.16 3.65
C ALA A 60 23.77 -25.43 2.98
N GLY A 61 23.68 -25.42 1.66
CA GLY A 61 23.20 -26.56 0.87
C GLY A 61 21.68 -26.67 0.72
N PHE A 62 20.90 -25.61 0.97
CA PHE A 62 19.46 -25.64 0.72
C PHE A 62 19.14 -26.02 -0.75
N PRO A 63 18.21 -26.97 -0.98
CA PRO A 63 17.82 -27.40 -2.32
C PRO A 63 16.83 -26.44 -2.99
N ASP A 64 16.00 -25.77 -2.19
CA ASP A 64 14.93 -24.89 -2.66
C ASP A 64 14.59 -23.81 -1.62
N LEU A 65 13.73 -22.88 -2.00
CA LEU A 65 13.29 -21.75 -1.18
C LEU A 65 12.54 -22.19 0.08
N ALA A 66 11.67 -23.19 -0.02
CA ALA A 66 10.85 -23.60 1.12
C ALA A 66 11.73 -24.18 2.23
N GLU A 67 12.72 -24.98 1.84
CA GLU A 67 13.69 -25.55 2.76
C GLU A 67 14.64 -24.48 3.32
N MET A 68 15.12 -23.55 2.50
CA MET A 68 15.90 -22.40 2.96
C MET A 68 15.16 -21.62 4.05
N ARG A 69 13.88 -21.25 3.81
CA ARG A 69 13.03 -20.54 4.78
C ARG A 69 12.86 -21.33 6.06
N ARG A 70 12.59 -22.63 5.96
CA ARG A 70 12.45 -23.52 7.12
C ARG A 70 13.73 -23.54 7.97
N MET A 71 14.89 -23.70 7.35
CA MET A 71 16.19 -23.72 8.02
C MET A 71 16.51 -22.37 8.70
N LEU A 72 16.28 -21.27 7.99
CA LEU A 72 16.45 -19.90 8.50
C LEU A 72 15.53 -19.62 9.68
N LEU A 73 14.25 -19.98 9.58
CA LEU A 73 13.27 -19.75 10.64
C LEU A 73 13.66 -20.48 11.94
N VAL A 74 14.08 -21.75 11.83
CA VAL A 74 14.58 -22.52 12.98
C VAL A 74 15.80 -21.84 13.59
N HIS A 75 16.81 -21.54 12.77
CA HIS A 75 18.05 -20.92 13.25
C HIS A 75 17.82 -19.56 13.91
N VAL A 76 17.04 -18.68 13.28
CA VAL A 76 16.70 -17.36 13.81
C VAL A 76 15.97 -17.48 15.14
N SER A 77 15.03 -18.41 15.26
CA SER A 77 14.30 -18.64 16.53
C SER A 77 15.22 -19.12 17.67
N GLU A 78 16.27 -19.87 17.36
CA GLU A 78 17.19 -20.43 18.36
C GLU A 78 18.34 -19.48 18.72
N ARG A 79 18.84 -18.70 17.77
CA ARG A 79 20.10 -17.95 17.89
C ARG A 79 19.94 -16.44 17.87
N HIS A 80 18.82 -15.93 17.38
CA HIS A 80 18.66 -14.50 17.11
C HIS A 80 17.28 -13.94 17.48
N TYR A 81 16.53 -14.59 18.38
CA TYR A 81 15.14 -14.20 18.70
C TYR A 81 14.94 -12.74 19.17
N GLU A 82 16.00 -12.06 19.66
CA GLU A 82 15.97 -10.66 20.10
C GLU A 82 16.54 -9.66 19.08
N SER A 83 17.09 -10.13 17.95
CA SER A 83 17.69 -9.23 16.96
C SER A 83 16.61 -8.57 16.10
N VAL A 84 16.76 -7.28 15.79
CA VAL A 84 16.04 -6.64 14.69
C VAL A 84 16.87 -6.88 13.45
N PHE A 85 16.25 -7.41 12.40
CA PHE A 85 16.98 -7.82 11.22
C PHE A 85 16.43 -7.09 10.00
N GLU A 86 17.15 -6.07 9.56
CA GLU A 86 16.77 -5.30 8.39
C GLU A 86 18.02 -5.09 7.56
N GLU A 87 18.07 -5.69 6.38
CA GLU A 87 19.24 -5.63 5.51
C GLU A 87 19.21 -4.30 4.72
N SER A 88 20.18 -3.40 4.96
CA SER A 88 20.15 -2.06 4.37
C SER A 88 20.24 -2.06 2.85
N TYR A 89 20.96 -3.02 2.25
CA TYR A 89 21.02 -3.17 0.81
C TYR A 89 19.62 -3.53 0.25
N LEU A 90 18.90 -4.48 0.84
CA LEU A 90 17.54 -4.84 0.44
C LEU A 90 16.48 -3.77 0.74
N LYS A 91 16.77 -2.81 1.60
CA LYS A 91 15.89 -1.66 1.88
C LYS A 91 16.12 -0.47 0.98
N ARG A 92 17.19 -0.42 0.21
CA ARG A 92 17.44 0.69 -0.71
C ARG A 92 16.64 0.49 -2.00
N LEU A 93 16.12 1.59 -2.53
CA LEU A 93 15.49 1.60 -3.85
C LEU A 93 16.51 1.38 -4.96
N TRP A 94 17.70 2.00 -4.86
CA TRP A 94 18.72 1.96 -5.90
C TRP A 94 19.24 0.55 -6.22
N THR A 95 19.27 -0.34 -5.22
CA THR A 95 19.66 -1.74 -5.42
C THR A 95 18.66 -2.50 -6.29
N LEU A 96 17.38 -2.09 -6.29
CA LEU A 96 16.42 -2.63 -7.24
C LEU A 96 16.75 -2.19 -8.66
N GLN A 97 17.11 -0.92 -8.87
CA GLN A 97 17.53 -0.42 -10.19
C GLN A 97 18.80 -1.14 -10.68
N GLU A 98 19.79 -1.32 -9.80
CA GLU A 98 21.00 -2.11 -10.07
C GLU A 98 20.63 -3.49 -10.62
N VAL A 99 19.76 -4.19 -9.93
CA VAL A 99 19.35 -5.55 -10.29
C VAL A 99 18.51 -5.58 -11.58
N LEU A 100 17.59 -4.63 -11.74
CA LEU A 100 16.74 -4.54 -12.93
C LEU A 100 17.54 -4.28 -14.21
N LEU A 101 18.66 -3.54 -14.12
CA LEU A 101 19.41 -3.08 -15.29
C LEU A 101 20.69 -3.87 -15.56
N SER A 102 21.26 -4.53 -14.54
CA SER A 102 22.50 -5.32 -14.69
C SER A 102 22.25 -6.67 -15.36
N HIS A 103 23.27 -7.19 -16.05
CA HIS A 103 23.26 -8.54 -16.62
C HIS A 103 24.15 -9.52 -15.85
N THR A 104 25.22 -9.01 -15.22
CA THR A 104 26.11 -9.78 -14.33
C THR A 104 26.18 -9.06 -12.99
N ILE A 105 25.92 -9.77 -11.90
CA ILE A 105 26.03 -9.22 -10.54
C ILE A 105 26.94 -10.13 -9.72
N GLN A 106 27.98 -9.54 -9.14
CA GLN A 106 28.87 -10.19 -8.19
C GLN A 106 28.52 -9.69 -6.79
N PHE A 107 27.97 -10.57 -5.95
CA PHE A 107 27.72 -10.29 -4.54
C PHE A 107 28.99 -10.54 -3.74
N VAL A 108 29.40 -9.52 -3.01
CA VAL A 108 30.54 -9.56 -2.11
C VAL A 108 30.00 -9.45 -0.70
N VAL A 109 30.18 -10.52 0.06
CA VAL A 109 29.65 -10.62 1.41
C VAL A 109 30.58 -9.90 2.37
N SER A 110 30.12 -8.78 2.91
CA SER A 110 30.54 -8.34 4.25
C SER A 110 29.65 -9.07 5.27
N THR A 111 30.25 -9.49 6.37
CA THR A 111 29.61 -10.32 7.41
C THR A 111 28.51 -9.56 8.18
N ASP A 112 27.33 -10.18 8.38
CA ASP A 112 26.37 -10.07 9.53
C ASP A 112 24.85 -9.71 9.30
N VAL A 113 23.87 -10.46 9.94
CA VAL A 113 22.33 -10.50 10.18
C VAL A 113 21.20 -11.36 9.38
N ILE A 114 19.90 -11.01 9.14
CA ILE A 114 18.72 -11.50 8.24
C ILE A 114 17.37 -11.64 8.97
N ARG A 115 16.39 -10.84 8.50
CA ARG A 115 14.98 -11.16 8.20
C ARG A 115 14.57 -10.30 7.01
N THR A 116 14.65 -10.85 5.80
CA THR A 116 14.24 -10.16 4.56
C THR A 116 13.90 -11.18 3.48
N GLU A 117 13.28 -12.31 3.84
CA GLU A 117 12.96 -13.40 2.89
C GLU A 117 12.15 -12.91 1.69
N ASP A 118 11.17 -12.03 1.93
CA ASP A 118 10.32 -11.50 0.86
C ASP A 118 11.03 -10.42 0.04
N ALA A 119 11.82 -9.54 0.66
CA ALA A 119 12.58 -8.52 -0.08
C ALA A 119 13.69 -9.13 -0.95
N LEU A 120 14.34 -10.21 -0.49
CA LEU A 120 15.30 -10.98 -1.28
C LEU A 120 14.62 -11.77 -2.40
N TYR A 121 13.46 -12.39 -2.11
CA TYR A 121 12.67 -13.08 -3.13
C TYR A 121 12.27 -12.13 -4.26
N ILE A 122 11.72 -10.97 -3.92
CA ILE A 122 11.32 -9.95 -4.89
C ILE A 122 12.52 -9.49 -5.71
N LEU A 123 13.69 -9.30 -5.10
CA LEU A 123 14.91 -8.91 -5.82
C LEU A 123 15.40 -10.02 -6.76
N ALA A 124 15.34 -11.27 -6.33
CA ALA A 124 15.68 -12.43 -7.15
C ALA A 124 14.75 -12.52 -8.36
N GLU A 125 13.43 -12.40 -8.17
CA GLU A 125 12.43 -12.34 -9.24
C GLU A 125 12.76 -11.23 -10.24
N ALA A 126 13.09 -10.03 -9.76
CA ALA A 126 13.50 -8.90 -10.61
C ALA A 126 14.66 -9.25 -11.55
N PHE A 127 15.63 -10.03 -11.07
CA PHE A 127 16.78 -10.45 -11.84
C PHE A 127 16.43 -11.57 -12.83
N THR A 128 15.66 -12.56 -12.40
CA THR A 128 15.39 -13.78 -13.16
C THR A 128 14.24 -13.62 -14.16
N HIS A 129 13.42 -12.58 -14.02
CA HIS A 129 12.29 -12.34 -14.91
C HIS A 129 12.71 -12.24 -16.38
N GLY A 130 11.98 -12.90 -17.27
CA GLY A 130 12.27 -12.95 -18.71
C GLY A 130 13.31 -13.99 -19.16
N GLN A 131 13.85 -14.80 -18.25
CA GLN A 131 14.69 -15.95 -18.61
C GLN A 131 13.80 -17.16 -18.94
N ASN A 132 13.80 -17.65 -20.18
CA ASN A 132 13.03 -18.83 -20.66
C ASN A 132 13.40 -20.19 -20.01
N THR A 133 14.12 -20.18 -18.90
CA THR A 133 14.56 -21.36 -18.13
C THR A 133 13.77 -21.45 -16.84
N GLU A 134 13.39 -22.67 -16.44
CA GLU A 134 12.64 -23.00 -15.21
C GLU A 134 12.96 -22.02 -14.06
N SER A 135 12.06 -21.04 -13.86
CA SER A 135 12.32 -19.81 -13.08
C SER A 135 12.81 -20.08 -11.66
N THR A 136 12.38 -21.19 -11.07
CA THR A 136 12.72 -21.60 -9.71
C THR A 136 14.22 -21.84 -9.50
N GLN A 137 14.92 -22.44 -10.47
CA GLN A 137 16.35 -22.74 -10.31
C GLN A 137 17.20 -21.46 -10.36
N ALA A 138 16.88 -20.55 -11.28
CA ALA A 138 17.56 -19.26 -11.38
C ALA A 138 17.33 -18.39 -10.12
N LEU A 139 16.13 -18.44 -9.54
CA LEU A 139 15.81 -17.79 -8.26
C LEU A 139 16.69 -18.32 -7.13
N VAL A 140 16.77 -19.64 -7.01
CA VAL A 140 17.60 -20.31 -6.00
C VAL A 140 19.08 -19.97 -6.18
N GLU A 141 19.58 -19.93 -7.42
CA GLU A 141 20.95 -19.53 -7.73
C GLU A 141 21.22 -18.07 -7.36
N PHE A 142 20.28 -17.17 -7.63
CA PHE A 142 20.39 -15.78 -7.22
C PHE A 142 20.48 -15.64 -5.71
N MET A 143 19.54 -16.25 -4.98
CA MET A 143 19.52 -16.21 -3.51
C MET A 143 20.79 -16.82 -2.92
N ARG A 144 21.27 -17.94 -3.47
CA ARG A 144 22.52 -18.57 -3.05
C ARG A 144 23.71 -17.64 -3.25
N ALA A 145 23.81 -17.00 -4.42
CA ALA A 145 24.88 -16.04 -4.69
C ALA A 145 24.78 -14.82 -3.76
N TYR A 146 23.58 -14.32 -3.47
CA TYR A 146 23.36 -13.24 -2.53
C TYR A 146 23.84 -13.61 -1.11
N ILE A 147 23.41 -14.77 -0.60
CA ILE A 147 23.68 -15.22 0.76
C ILE A 147 25.14 -15.60 0.96
N MET A 148 25.69 -16.42 0.05
CA MET A 148 27.01 -17.04 0.19
C MET A 148 28.14 -16.21 -0.42
N GLY A 149 27.82 -15.18 -1.20
CA GLY A 149 28.77 -14.49 -2.06
C GLY A 149 29.02 -15.32 -3.31
N GLY A 150 28.71 -14.72 -4.46
CA GLY A 150 28.73 -15.42 -5.73
C GLY A 150 28.46 -14.46 -6.88
N THR A 151 28.56 -14.98 -8.10
CA THR A 151 28.26 -14.20 -9.30
C THR A 151 27.09 -14.83 -10.03
N VAL A 152 26.08 -14.04 -10.31
CA VAL A 152 24.91 -14.42 -11.12
C VAL A 152 25.00 -13.75 -12.47
N HIS A 153 24.54 -14.47 -13.48
CA HIS A 153 24.60 -14.04 -14.86
C HIS A 153 23.24 -14.30 -15.50
N ARG A 154 22.75 -13.31 -16.24
CA ARG A 154 21.61 -13.46 -17.14
C ARG A 154 22.00 -12.99 -18.53
N GLY A 155 21.23 -13.41 -19.54
CA GLY A 155 21.35 -12.82 -20.87
C GLY A 155 21.15 -11.30 -20.77
N LYS A 156 21.86 -10.52 -21.59
CA LYS A 156 21.69 -9.05 -21.60
C LYS A 156 20.19 -8.74 -21.72
N PRO A 157 19.59 -8.00 -20.77
CA PRO A 157 18.17 -7.68 -20.84
C PRO A 157 17.89 -7.05 -22.20
N LEU A 158 16.96 -7.64 -22.95
CA LEU A 158 16.52 -7.01 -24.19
C LEU A 158 15.93 -5.65 -23.83
N ALA A 159 16.13 -4.67 -24.72
CA ALA A 159 15.40 -3.42 -24.59
C ALA A 159 13.91 -3.75 -24.51
N ARG A 160 13.25 -3.28 -23.46
CA ARG A 160 11.81 -3.46 -23.32
C ARG A 160 11.11 -2.90 -24.57
N PRO A 161 10.16 -3.63 -25.15
CA PRO A 161 9.42 -3.15 -26.30
C PRO A 161 8.55 -1.95 -25.91
N LEU A 162 8.25 -1.09 -26.89
CA LEU A 162 7.52 0.16 -26.65
C LEU A 162 6.09 -0.07 -26.11
N ASN A 163 5.54 -1.26 -26.31
CA ASN A 163 4.20 -1.64 -25.84
C ASN A 163 4.16 -2.16 -24.40
N GLU A 164 5.31 -2.34 -23.74
CA GLU A 164 5.36 -2.67 -22.30
C GLU A 164 5.13 -1.42 -21.45
N ASP A 165 4.42 -1.61 -20.33
CA ASP A 165 4.05 -0.58 -19.37
C ASP A 165 4.35 -1.01 -17.92
N ILE A 166 4.06 -0.12 -16.98
CA ILE A 166 4.27 -0.36 -15.54
C ILE A 166 3.45 -1.53 -14.98
N PHE A 167 2.36 -1.94 -15.64
CA PHE A 167 1.51 -3.06 -15.23
C PHE A 167 1.93 -4.38 -15.90
N SER A 168 2.86 -4.32 -16.85
CA SER A 168 3.44 -5.48 -17.49
C SER A 168 4.28 -6.27 -16.48
N ASP A 169 4.40 -7.58 -16.69
CA ASP A 169 5.22 -8.45 -15.85
C ASP A 169 4.87 -8.47 -14.36
N ASN A 170 3.63 -8.11 -14.00
CA ASN A 170 3.15 -8.00 -12.62
C ASN A 170 4.02 -7.07 -11.74
N PHE A 171 4.72 -6.09 -12.32
CA PHE A 171 5.63 -5.21 -11.58
C PHE A 171 4.91 -4.53 -10.40
N VAL A 172 3.77 -3.88 -10.62
CA VAL A 172 3.00 -3.27 -9.53
C VAL A 172 2.64 -4.31 -8.45
N GLU A 173 2.20 -5.51 -8.85
CA GLU A 173 1.79 -6.56 -7.92
C GLU A 173 2.95 -7.04 -7.03
N TYR A 174 4.15 -7.17 -7.58
CA TYR A 174 5.33 -7.59 -6.81
C TYR A 174 5.85 -6.52 -5.86
N TYR A 175 5.72 -5.25 -6.22
CA TYR A 175 6.36 -4.15 -5.49
C TYR A 175 5.40 -3.27 -4.67
N VAL A 176 4.07 -3.44 -4.78
CA VAL A 176 3.08 -2.64 -4.01
C VAL A 176 3.24 -2.78 -2.49
N ALA A 177 3.84 -3.90 -2.07
CA ALA A 177 4.18 -4.24 -0.69
C ALA A 177 5.66 -3.92 -0.35
N SER A 178 6.38 -3.18 -1.19
CA SER A 178 7.81 -2.95 -1.00
C SER A 178 8.08 -1.83 0.01
N ASN A 179 8.88 -2.13 1.04
CA ASN A 179 9.38 -1.15 2.01
C ASN A 179 10.69 -0.48 1.57
N ARG A 180 11.11 -0.65 0.31
CA ARG A 180 12.33 -0.01 -0.21
C ARG A 180 12.18 1.50 -0.16
N ALA A 181 13.14 2.16 0.47
CA ALA A 181 13.16 3.60 0.67
C ALA A 181 14.17 4.28 -0.26
N ALA A 182 13.88 5.53 -0.56
CA ALA A 182 14.79 6.49 -1.20
C ALA A 182 14.90 7.75 -0.36
N THR A 183 15.94 8.55 -0.60
CA THR A 183 16.16 9.82 0.09
C THR A 183 15.13 10.85 -0.33
N GLU A 184 14.84 10.94 -1.63
CA GLU A 184 13.88 11.88 -2.20
C GLU A 184 12.68 11.13 -2.80
N SER A 185 11.47 11.67 -2.64
CA SER A 185 10.22 11.06 -3.12
C SER A 185 10.17 10.89 -4.65
N ARG A 186 10.84 11.78 -5.40
CA ARG A 186 10.96 11.65 -6.87
C ARG A 186 11.73 10.42 -7.33
N ASP A 187 12.61 9.89 -6.48
CA ASP A 187 13.48 8.77 -6.84
C ASP A 187 12.69 7.49 -7.07
N TYR A 188 11.50 7.33 -6.49
CA TYR A 188 10.62 6.19 -6.78
C TYR A 188 10.25 6.10 -8.26
N ILE A 189 10.07 7.24 -8.93
CA ILE A 189 9.84 7.31 -10.38
C ILE A 189 11.16 7.16 -11.11
N PHE A 190 12.19 7.93 -10.73
CA PHE A 190 13.47 7.99 -11.44
C PHE A 190 14.31 6.72 -11.36
N ALA A 191 14.15 5.91 -10.32
CA ALA A 191 14.85 4.64 -10.20
C ALA A 191 14.15 3.54 -11.01
N THR A 192 12.83 3.58 -11.11
CA THR A 192 12.03 2.47 -11.65
C THR A 192 11.54 2.68 -13.08
N MET A 193 11.20 3.90 -13.49
CA MET A 193 10.63 4.16 -14.82
C MET A 193 11.62 4.14 -16.00
N PRO A 194 12.93 4.42 -15.86
CA PRO A 194 13.87 4.37 -16.99
C PRO A 194 14.05 3.00 -17.65
N GLN A 195 13.50 1.94 -17.07
CA GLN A 195 13.44 0.63 -17.72
C GLN A 195 12.47 0.62 -18.91
N PHE A 196 11.54 1.57 -18.99
CA PHE A 196 10.57 1.71 -20.07
C PHE A 196 11.06 2.69 -21.14
N PRO A 197 11.05 2.31 -22.42
CA PRO A 197 11.61 3.14 -23.50
C PRO A 197 10.82 4.43 -23.78
N TRP A 198 9.56 4.52 -23.33
CA TRP A 198 8.71 5.69 -23.52
C TRP A 198 8.90 6.76 -22.43
N TYR A 199 9.49 6.40 -21.30
CA TYR A 199 9.70 7.33 -20.19
C TYR A 199 10.99 8.14 -20.40
N HIS A 200 10.89 9.44 -20.21
CA HIS A 200 12.00 10.38 -20.26
C HIS A 200 12.02 11.23 -19.00
N TYR A 201 13.21 11.60 -18.56
CA TYR A 201 13.33 12.52 -17.43
C TYR A 201 12.80 13.91 -17.80
N PRO A 202 12.00 14.56 -16.94
CA PRO A 202 11.58 15.94 -17.14
C PRO A 202 12.80 16.88 -17.20
N LYS A 203 12.76 17.90 -18.07
CA LYS A 203 13.90 18.83 -18.27
C LYS A 203 14.25 19.65 -17.03
N ASP A 204 13.25 20.02 -16.25
CA ASP A 204 13.38 20.87 -15.06
C ASP A 204 13.11 20.08 -13.75
N ALA A 205 13.35 18.76 -13.77
CA ALA A 205 13.06 17.83 -12.68
C ALA A 205 13.63 18.24 -11.31
N GLU A 206 14.69 19.05 -11.29
CA GLU A 206 15.34 19.56 -10.08
C GLU A 206 14.45 20.50 -9.26
N ARG A 207 13.52 21.22 -9.91
CA ARG A 207 12.66 22.23 -9.28
C ARG A 207 11.24 21.75 -9.08
N MET A 208 10.92 20.59 -9.63
CA MET A 208 9.59 20.04 -9.59
C MET A 208 9.35 19.35 -8.25
N LEU A 209 8.18 19.61 -7.66
CA LEU A 209 7.65 18.84 -6.56
C LEU A 209 7.32 17.42 -7.02
N PHE A 210 7.20 16.49 -6.08
CA PHE A 210 6.80 15.11 -6.39
C PHE A 210 5.50 15.04 -7.21
N SER A 211 4.49 15.82 -6.85
CA SER A 211 3.19 15.84 -7.57
C SER A 211 3.30 16.35 -9.01
N GLU A 212 4.22 17.27 -9.29
CA GLU A 212 4.51 17.76 -10.64
C GLU A 212 5.22 16.69 -11.46
N ILE A 213 6.18 15.98 -10.85
CA ILE A 213 6.89 14.85 -11.50
C ILE A 213 5.92 13.69 -11.75
N PHE A 214 5.03 13.39 -10.80
CA PHE A 214 3.99 12.38 -10.95
C PHE A 214 3.01 12.73 -12.08
N SER A 215 2.60 14.00 -12.19
CA SER A 215 1.72 14.47 -13.26
C SER A 215 2.39 14.41 -14.63
N ASP A 216 3.67 14.76 -14.73
CA ASP A 216 4.45 14.63 -15.95
C ASP A 216 4.61 13.15 -16.35
N PHE A 217 4.95 12.27 -15.40
CA PHE A 217 5.00 10.83 -15.58
C PHE A 217 3.66 10.27 -16.11
N TYR A 218 2.54 10.66 -15.48
CA TYR A 218 1.20 10.30 -15.93
C TYR A 218 0.94 10.75 -17.37
N GLY A 219 1.31 11.99 -17.71
CA GLY A 219 1.16 12.54 -19.06
C GLY A 219 2.00 11.80 -20.11
N GLN A 220 3.25 11.47 -19.79
CA GLN A 220 4.13 10.69 -20.66
C GLN A 220 3.59 9.28 -20.90
N ALA A 221 3.09 8.61 -19.86
CA ALA A 221 2.47 7.29 -19.98
C ALA A 221 1.24 7.35 -20.91
N ALA A 222 0.35 8.32 -20.70
CA ALA A 222 -0.83 8.50 -21.55
C ALA A 222 -0.46 8.80 -23.01
N ALA A 223 0.52 9.68 -23.26
CA ALA A 223 0.99 10.01 -24.61
C ALA A 223 1.62 8.81 -25.34
N ALA A 224 2.19 7.85 -24.58
CA ALA A 224 2.75 6.62 -25.10
C ALA A 224 1.71 5.48 -25.28
N GLY A 225 0.43 5.71 -24.95
CA GLY A 225 -0.64 4.71 -25.01
C GLY A 225 -0.72 3.79 -23.80
N HIS A 226 -0.07 4.18 -22.69
CA HIS A 226 0.03 3.44 -21.43
C HIS A 226 -0.76 4.14 -20.31
N SER A 227 -1.92 4.67 -20.66
CA SER A 227 -2.78 5.40 -19.72
C SER A 227 -3.14 4.54 -18.51
N PHE A 228 -3.15 5.16 -17.34
CA PHE A 228 -3.58 4.56 -16.08
C PHE A 228 -4.39 5.57 -15.29
N SER A 229 -5.09 5.13 -14.25
CA SER A 229 -5.86 6.03 -13.40
C SER A 229 -5.00 6.53 -12.22
N GLY A 230 -5.19 7.78 -11.79
CA GLY A 230 -4.60 8.25 -10.53
C GLY A 230 -5.46 7.82 -9.34
N ARG A 231 -4.87 7.20 -8.31
CA ARG A 231 -5.62 6.79 -7.10
C ARG A 231 -6.27 7.98 -6.42
N ILE A 232 -5.47 9.02 -6.15
CA ILE A 232 -5.96 10.29 -5.59
C ILE A 232 -6.12 11.29 -6.74
N THR A 233 -7.34 11.76 -6.94
CA THR A 233 -7.66 12.65 -8.06
C THR A 233 -7.77 14.10 -7.68
N GLN A 234 -7.61 14.97 -8.68
CA GLN A 234 -7.65 16.42 -8.49
C GLN A 234 -8.93 16.87 -7.77
N SER A 235 -10.08 16.30 -8.11
CA SER A 235 -11.35 16.65 -7.45
C SER A 235 -11.44 16.24 -5.99
N MET A 236 -10.63 15.29 -5.52
CA MET A 236 -10.64 14.86 -4.12
C MET A 236 -9.90 15.84 -3.21
N THR A 237 -8.94 16.60 -3.75
CA THR A 237 -8.13 17.54 -2.95
C THR A 237 -8.48 18.99 -3.23
N ASP A 238 -8.75 19.32 -4.49
CA ASP A 238 -8.98 20.70 -4.93
C ASP A 238 -10.04 20.75 -6.04
N LEU A 239 -11.30 20.68 -5.60
CA LEU A 239 -12.45 20.72 -6.48
C LEU A 239 -12.80 22.13 -6.97
N GLN A 240 -12.31 23.17 -6.28
CA GLN A 240 -12.70 24.56 -6.53
C GLN A 240 -11.88 25.20 -7.66
N SER A 241 -10.67 24.72 -7.90
CA SER A 241 -9.80 25.23 -8.97
C SER A 241 -10.00 24.57 -10.33
N LEU A 242 -10.89 23.57 -10.42
CA LEU A 242 -11.13 22.82 -11.65
C LEU A 242 -11.86 23.67 -12.70
N ALA A 243 -11.12 24.05 -13.75
CA ALA A 243 -11.67 24.76 -14.91
C ALA A 243 -12.38 23.82 -15.90
N ASP A 244 -11.88 22.58 -16.05
CA ASP A 244 -12.46 21.53 -16.90
C ASP A 244 -12.87 20.31 -16.04
N PRO A 245 -14.13 19.85 -16.10
CA PRO A 245 -14.55 18.59 -15.49
C PRO A 245 -13.74 17.36 -15.94
N ASN A 246 -13.11 17.36 -17.11
CA ASN A 246 -12.25 16.27 -17.57
C ASN A 246 -10.94 16.17 -16.76
N ASP A 247 -10.40 17.31 -16.31
CA ASP A 247 -9.21 17.35 -15.46
C ASP A 247 -9.47 16.81 -14.05
N SER A 248 -10.75 16.69 -13.67
CA SER A 248 -11.15 16.23 -12.33
C SER A 248 -10.73 14.79 -12.02
N TRP A 249 -10.58 13.96 -13.06
CA TRP A 249 -10.21 12.55 -12.96
C TRP A 249 -8.71 12.29 -13.07
N GLY A 250 -7.92 13.32 -13.43
CA GLY A 250 -6.46 13.27 -13.42
C GLY A 250 -5.89 13.20 -12.00
N PRO A 251 -4.59 12.91 -11.86
CA PRO A 251 -3.94 12.88 -10.57
C PRO A 251 -3.99 14.26 -9.89
N SER A 252 -4.18 14.25 -8.57
CA SER A 252 -4.13 15.46 -7.75
C SER A 252 -2.75 16.14 -7.81
N LYS A 253 -2.74 17.48 -7.82
CA LYS A 253 -1.55 18.32 -7.61
C LYS A 253 -1.02 18.29 -6.17
N GLU A 254 -1.78 17.73 -5.24
CA GLU A 254 -1.44 17.60 -3.82
C GLU A 254 -1.26 16.13 -3.44
N GLN A 255 -0.66 15.30 -4.31
CA GLN A 255 -0.32 13.91 -3.95
C GLN A 255 0.49 13.86 -2.65
N PRO A 256 0.23 12.88 -1.76
CA PRO A 256 1.12 12.63 -0.64
C PRO A 256 2.49 12.18 -1.15
N GLU A 257 3.55 12.59 -0.47
CA GLU A 257 4.89 12.14 -0.80
C GLU A 257 5.11 10.70 -0.29
N PRO A 258 5.47 9.76 -1.17
CA PRO A 258 5.74 8.38 -0.78
C PRO A 258 7.00 8.28 0.10
N LYS A 259 6.97 7.37 1.10
CA LYS A 259 8.14 7.04 1.93
C LYS A 259 8.74 5.67 1.59
N SER A 260 8.12 4.95 0.66
CA SER A 260 8.60 3.67 0.13
C SER A 260 8.14 3.45 -1.31
N LEU A 261 8.73 2.46 -1.99
CA LEU A 261 8.30 2.06 -3.33
C LEU A 261 6.85 1.59 -3.33
N GLY A 262 6.42 0.83 -2.32
CA GLY A 262 5.04 0.40 -2.17
C GLY A 262 4.06 1.58 -2.04
N ASP A 263 4.44 2.63 -1.31
CA ASP A 263 3.64 3.85 -1.20
C ASP A 263 3.45 4.51 -2.57
N PHE A 264 4.53 4.67 -3.34
CA PHE A 264 4.45 5.24 -4.69
C PHE A 264 3.51 4.42 -5.59
N LEU A 265 3.65 3.09 -5.57
CA LEU A 265 2.85 2.22 -6.43
C LEU A 265 1.36 2.21 -6.07
N LYS A 266 1.01 2.45 -4.80
CA LYS A 266 -0.38 2.64 -4.36
C LYS A 266 -1.03 3.94 -4.87
N LEU A 267 -0.22 4.95 -5.20
CA LEU A 267 -0.72 6.18 -5.84
C LEU A 267 -1.12 5.95 -7.30
N LEU A 268 -0.58 4.89 -7.91
CA LEU A 268 -1.04 4.40 -9.19
C LEU A 268 -2.38 3.67 -8.98
N GLY A 269 -3.37 4.03 -9.77
CA GLY A 269 -4.52 3.16 -10.00
C GLY A 269 -4.13 2.02 -10.95
N HIS A 270 -5.07 1.62 -11.77
CA HIS A 270 -4.93 0.57 -12.76
C HIS A 270 -4.84 1.12 -14.18
N ARG A 271 -4.34 0.28 -15.08
CA ARG A 271 -4.31 0.53 -16.51
C ARG A 271 -5.72 0.86 -17.03
N LEU A 272 -5.81 1.93 -17.80
CA LEU A 272 -7.02 2.32 -18.50
C LEU A 272 -6.97 1.75 -19.90
N ASP A 273 -7.94 0.90 -20.22
CA ASP A 273 -8.14 0.46 -21.60
C ASP A 273 -8.66 1.63 -22.45
N PRO A 274 -8.39 1.64 -23.77
CA PRO A 274 -9.08 2.54 -24.67
C PRO A 274 -10.60 2.39 -24.52
N PRO A 275 -11.36 3.50 -24.53
CA PRO A 275 -12.81 3.41 -24.48
C PRO A 275 -13.33 2.63 -25.70
N PRO A 276 -14.46 1.91 -25.56
CA PRO A 276 -15.14 1.26 -26.69
C PRO A 276 -15.46 2.25 -27.81
N GLU A 277 -15.61 1.74 -29.03
CA GLU A 277 -15.99 2.57 -30.18
C GLU A 277 -17.31 3.31 -29.91
N GLY A 278 -17.28 4.63 -29.93
CA GLY A 278 -18.43 5.50 -29.64
C GLY A 278 -18.54 6.00 -28.20
N GLU A 279 -17.66 5.58 -27.29
CA GLU A 279 -17.56 6.12 -25.93
C GLU A 279 -16.40 7.12 -25.80
N GLU A 280 -16.62 8.17 -25.02
CA GLU A 280 -15.62 9.23 -24.80
C GLU A 280 -14.70 8.93 -23.60
N THR A 281 -15.12 8.07 -22.66
CA THR A 281 -14.40 7.85 -21.39
C THR A 281 -14.40 6.38 -20.96
N PRO A 282 -13.31 5.86 -20.36
CA PRO A 282 -13.26 4.52 -19.79
C PRO A 282 -13.94 4.41 -18.40
N ILE A 283 -14.80 5.38 -18.04
CA ILE A 283 -15.45 5.49 -16.74
C ILE A 283 -16.88 4.97 -16.86
N HIS A 284 -17.27 4.08 -15.94
CA HIS A 284 -18.62 3.55 -15.86
C HIS A 284 -19.22 3.77 -14.48
N PHE A 285 -20.49 4.14 -14.47
CA PHE A 285 -21.25 4.42 -13.26
C PHE A 285 -22.06 3.19 -12.87
N ALA A 286 -22.14 2.96 -11.56
CA ALA A 286 -22.58 1.71 -10.99
C ALA A 286 -23.95 1.90 -10.31
N ASN A 287 -23.96 2.12 -9.00
CA ASN A 287 -25.16 2.23 -8.19
C ASN A 287 -25.13 3.47 -7.31
N GLU A 288 -26.30 3.88 -6.84
CA GLU A 288 -26.43 4.87 -5.77
C GLU A 288 -26.08 4.21 -4.43
N ALA A 289 -25.32 4.92 -3.61
CA ALA A 289 -24.95 4.47 -2.28
C ALA A 289 -25.25 5.57 -1.26
N LEU A 290 -25.63 5.15 -0.05
CA LEU A 290 -25.77 6.07 1.07
C LEU A 290 -24.44 6.16 1.80
N VAL A 291 -24.02 7.38 2.12
CA VAL A 291 -22.78 7.61 2.85
C VAL A 291 -23.11 8.20 4.20
N SER A 292 -22.44 7.72 5.24
CA SER A 292 -22.49 8.33 6.58
C SER A 292 -21.08 8.46 7.17
N PRO A 293 -20.75 9.60 7.80
CA PRO A 293 -19.48 9.75 8.49
C PRO A 293 -19.49 8.92 9.77
N PHE A 294 -18.33 8.41 10.17
CA PHE A 294 -18.20 7.81 11.49
C PHE A 294 -18.20 8.90 12.56
N VAL A 295 -19.21 8.86 13.42
CA VAL A 295 -19.26 9.67 14.64
C VAL A 295 -19.00 8.72 15.79
N PHE A 296 -17.82 8.82 16.40
CA PHE A 296 -17.47 8.01 17.57
C PHE A 296 -17.96 8.72 18.84
N SER A 297 -18.91 8.10 19.52
CA SER A 297 -19.20 8.38 20.92
C SER A 297 -18.23 7.61 21.83
N SER A 298 -17.97 8.13 23.03
CA SER A 298 -17.28 7.38 24.08
C SER A 298 -18.00 6.06 24.39
N ASP A 299 -19.32 6.05 24.20
CA ASP A 299 -20.22 4.99 24.67
C ASP A 299 -20.47 3.90 23.60
N ASP A 300 -19.95 4.07 22.38
CA ASP A 300 -20.17 3.10 21.30
C ASP A 300 -19.51 1.76 21.65
N PRO A 301 -20.21 0.62 21.46
CA PRO A 301 -19.63 -0.70 21.69
C PRO A 301 -18.42 -0.93 20.79
N ILE A 302 -17.32 -1.40 21.36
CA ILE A 302 -16.12 -1.75 20.58
C ILE A 302 -16.40 -2.85 19.54
N ASP A 303 -17.35 -3.74 19.83
CA ASP A 303 -17.73 -4.85 18.95
C ASP A 303 -18.24 -4.38 17.59
N GLU A 304 -18.90 -3.21 17.50
CA GLU A 304 -19.34 -2.67 16.22
C GLU A 304 -18.15 -2.18 15.38
N THR A 305 -17.19 -1.52 16.02
CA THR A 305 -15.92 -1.10 15.39
C THR A 305 -15.15 -2.31 14.85
N LEU A 306 -15.04 -3.36 15.66
CA LEU A 306 -14.34 -4.59 15.27
C LEU A 306 -15.06 -5.31 14.14
N SER A 307 -16.38 -5.49 14.24
CA SER A 307 -17.20 -6.13 13.19
C SER A 307 -17.03 -5.45 11.83
N LEU A 308 -16.99 -4.11 11.82
CA LEU A 308 -16.76 -3.35 10.60
C LEU A 308 -15.35 -3.54 10.04
N ILE A 309 -14.31 -3.52 10.88
CA ILE A 309 -12.92 -3.77 10.47
C ILE A 309 -12.78 -5.18 9.89
N GLU A 310 -13.34 -6.19 10.56
CA GLU A 310 -13.34 -7.56 10.06
C GLU A 310 -14.07 -7.68 8.72
N SER A 311 -15.19 -6.96 8.55
CA SER A 311 -15.90 -6.90 7.27
C SER A 311 -15.04 -6.30 6.17
N ALA A 312 -14.32 -5.21 6.46
CA ALA A 312 -13.39 -4.58 5.51
C ALA A 312 -12.25 -5.53 5.10
N MET A 313 -11.69 -6.28 6.05
CA MET A 313 -10.67 -7.31 5.79
C MET A 313 -11.19 -8.43 4.90
N ARG A 314 -12.42 -8.91 5.14
CA ARG A 314 -13.06 -9.95 4.32
C ARG A 314 -13.42 -9.45 2.92
N PHE A 315 -13.73 -8.16 2.78
CA PHE A 315 -14.06 -7.56 1.50
C PHE A 315 -12.85 -7.42 0.57
N SER A 316 -11.68 -7.03 1.11
CA SER A 316 -10.45 -6.76 0.34
C SER A 316 -9.25 -7.59 0.81
N PRO A 317 -9.35 -8.93 0.89
CA PRO A 317 -8.33 -9.76 1.55
C PRO A 317 -6.94 -9.63 0.90
N TRP A 318 -6.89 -9.37 -0.41
CA TRP A 318 -5.63 -9.12 -1.13
C TRP A 318 -4.91 -7.90 -0.59
N THR A 319 -5.61 -6.76 -0.53
CA THR A 319 -5.02 -5.49 -0.11
C THR A 319 -4.49 -5.57 1.32
N TRP A 320 -5.24 -6.21 2.21
CA TRP A 320 -4.81 -6.46 3.57
C TRP A 320 -3.60 -7.41 3.65
N SER A 321 -3.57 -8.46 2.82
CA SER A 321 -2.40 -9.36 2.71
C SER A 321 -1.15 -8.62 2.24
N MET A 322 -1.28 -7.68 1.30
CA MET A 322 -0.17 -6.84 0.85
C MET A 322 0.33 -5.90 1.94
N SER A 323 -0.57 -5.28 2.71
CA SER A 323 -0.17 -4.48 3.86
C SER A 323 0.48 -5.30 4.99
N HIS A 324 0.15 -6.59 5.10
CA HIS A 324 0.79 -7.49 6.07
C HIS A 324 2.20 -7.94 5.66
N ARG A 325 2.42 -8.39 4.42
CA ARG A 325 3.70 -8.99 3.95
C ARG A 325 4.89 -8.02 3.84
N ALA A 326 4.66 -6.72 4.04
CA ALA A 326 5.55 -5.64 3.65
C ALA A 326 6.35 -4.99 4.78
N ASP A 327 6.13 -5.36 6.04
CA ASP A 327 6.38 -4.46 7.18
C ASP A 327 5.67 -3.11 7.02
N GLU A 328 4.53 -3.06 6.33
CA GLU A 328 3.66 -1.88 6.39
C GLU A 328 2.85 -1.91 7.67
N LEU A 329 2.11 -2.99 7.93
CA LEU A 329 1.40 -3.23 9.21
C LEU A 329 2.33 -3.77 10.31
N SER A 330 3.19 -4.73 9.98
CA SER A 330 4.06 -5.41 10.97
C SER A 330 5.27 -4.58 11.44
N LYS A 331 5.49 -3.37 10.89
CA LYS A 331 6.63 -2.48 11.20
C LYS A 331 6.85 -2.26 12.70
N TYR A 332 5.77 -2.20 13.45
CA TYR A 332 5.83 -1.85 14.87
C TYR A 332 5.95 -3.08 15.78
N GLY A 333 6.05 -4.28 15.22
CA GLY A 333 6.15 -5.55 15.94
C GLY A 333 4.80 -6.25 16.14
N ALA A 334 4.86 -7.51 16.60
CA ALA A 334 3.73 -8.44 16.55
C ALA A 334 2.72 -8.35 17.71
N SER A 335 2.97 -7.51 18.73
CA SER A 335 2.15 -7.52 19.94
C SER A 335 1.74 -6.12 20.38
N PRO A 336 0.44 -5.81 20.37
CA PRO A 336 -0.07 -4.55 20.91
C PRO A 336 0.17 -4.45 22.42
N GLU A 337 0.44 -3.23 22.92
CA GLU A 337 0.61 -2.99 24.34
C GLU A 337 -0.70 -3.19 25.10
N LEU A 338 -0.66 -3.94 26.21
CA LEU A 338 -1.80 -4.10 27.10
C LEU A 338 -1.89 -2.96 28.13
N ALA A 339 -3.09 -2.67 28.64
CA ALA A 339 -3.32 -1.75 29.76
C ALA A 339 -2.94 -2.33 31.14
N VAL A 340 -1.93 -3.20 31.22
CA VAL A 340 -1.57 -3.90 32.48
C VAL A 340 -1.11 -2.92 33.55
N VAL A 341 -0.31 -1.91 33.19
CA VAL A 341 0.21 -0.92 34.14
C VAL A 341 -0.92 -0.11 34.78
N ILE A 342 -1.83 0.45 33.97
CA ILE A 342 -2.99 1.20 34.46
C ILE A 342 -3.83 0.33 35.40
N ARG A 343 -4.17 -0.90 34.98
CA ARG A 343 -4.96 -1.82 35.80
C ARG A 343 -4.29 -2.20 37.11
N PHE A 344 -2.98 -2.46 37.07
CA PHE A 344 -2.21 -2.76 38.27
C PHE A 344 -2.23 -1.58 39.25
N LEU A 345 -2.03 -0.35 38.75
CA LEU A 345 -2.09 0.87 39.54
C LEU A 345 -3.51 1.15 40.09
N GLN A 346 -4.56 0.94 39.29
CA GLN A 346 -5.96 1.03 39.74
C GLN A 346 -6.30 -0.03 40.79
N ALA A 347 -5.82 -1.26 40.63
CA ALA A 347 -5.99 -2.33 41.62
C ALA A 347 -5.26 -1.98 42.94
N LEU A 348 -4.07 -1.38 42.85
CA LEU A 348 -3.34 -0.87 44.01
C LEU A 348 -4.08 0.27 44.73
N LEU A 349 -4.82 1.12 44.02
CA LEU A 349 -5.70 2.14 44.62
C LEU A 349 -6.91 1.49 45.30
N SER A 350 -7.57 0.55 44.62
CA SER A 350 -8.77 -0.14 45.11
C SER A 350 -8.52 -1.07 46.30
N ALA A 351 -7.30 -1.59 46.45
CA ALA A 351 -6.92 -2.48 47.55
C ALA A 351 -6.76 -1.78 48.91
N GLY A 352 -6.70 -0.45 48.94
CA GLY A 352 -7.04 0.41 50.09
C GLY A 352 -6.72 -0.05 51.53
N VAL A 353 -5.47 -0.41 51.87
CA VAL A 353 -5.07 -0.60 53.29
C VAL A 353 -3.90 0.31 53.63
N ASP A 354 -4.14 1.30 54.52
CA ASP A 354 -3.15 2.13 55.25
C ASP A 354 -2.03 2.78 54.41
N ARG A 355 -2.38 3.37 53.26
CA ARG A 355 -1.43 4.09 52.40
C ARG A 355 -1.46 5.59 52.68
N ASP A 356 -0.27 6.18 52.84
CA ASP A 356 -0.10 7.64 52.93
C ASP A 356 -0.71 8.34 51.70
N GLN A 357 -1.32 9.49 51.93
CA GLN A 357 -1.90 10.36 50.90
C GLN A 357 -0.88 10.69 49.80
N ALA A 358 0.39 10.87 50.16
CA ALA A 358 1.46 11.11 49.20
C ALA A 358 1.65 9.94 48.22
N TYR A 359 1.51 8.70 48.71
CA TYR A 359 1.60 7.50 47.90
C TYR A 359 0.39 7.36 46.95
N VAL A 360 -0.82 7.62 47.43
CA VAL A 360 -2.04 7.65 46.59
C VAL A 360 -1.91 8.67 45.46
N MET A 361 -1.46 9.89 45.77
CA MET A 361 -1.23 10.94 44.78
C MET A 361 -0.17 10.54 43.75
N SER A 362 0.90 9.84 44.17
CA SER A 362 1.93 9.36 43.24
C SER A 362 1.39 8.33 42.25
N ILE A 363 0.51 7.42 42.69
CA ILE A 363 -0.13 6.44 41.80
C ILE A 363 -1.07 7.14 40.82
N GLN A 364 -1.88 8.09 41.29
CA GLN A 364 -2.77 8.86 40.42
C GLN A 364 -1.99 9.67 39.37
N ALA A 365 -0.85 10.26 39.75
CA ALA A 365 0.02 10.97 38.83
C ALA A 365 0.60 10.04 37.75
N GLU A 366 1.02 8.82 38.11
CA GLU A 366 1.53 7.86 37.12
C GLU A 366 0.42 7.34 36.19
N ILE A 367 -0.79 7.12 36.70
CA ILE A 367 -1.97 6.80 35.87
C ILE A 367 -2.24 7.94 34.88
N ALA A 368 -2.25 9.19 35.33
CA ALA A 368 -2.48 10.35 34.48
C ALA A 368 -1.41 10.50 33.38
N LYS A 369 -0.14 10.29 33.74
CA LYS A 369 0.99 10.29 32.80
C LYS A 369 0.85 9.18 31.74
N GLU A 370 0.45 7.98 32.14
CA GLU A 370 0.22 6.88 31.22
C GLU A 370 -0.99 7.14 30.31
N HIS A 371 -2.07 7.75 30.81
CA HIS A 371 -3.17 8.22 29.96
C HIS A 371 -2.72 9.29 28.97
N GLN A 372 -1.89 10.25 29.38
CA GLN A 372 -1.34 11.27 28.49
C GLN A 372 -0.46 10.65 27.40
N ARG A 373 0.38 9.67 27.75
CA ARG A 373 1.18 8.91 26.77
C ARG A 373 0.28 8.19 25.76
N ARG A 374 -0.78 7.54 26.23
CA ARG A 374 -1.74 6.80 25.38
C ARG A 374 -2.67 7.70 24.57
N ALA A 375 -2.70 8.99 24.85
CA ALA A 375 -3.42 9.99 24.06
C ALA A 375 -2.54 10.62 22.96
N SER A 376 -1.23 10.32 22.91
CA SER A 376 -0.35 10.87 21.86
C SER A 376 -0.48 10.06 20.56
N GLU A 377 -0.34 10.74 19.42
CA GLU A 377 -0.31 10.08 18.10
C GLU A 377 0.87 9.11 17.97
N GLU A 378 2.00 9.43 18.62
CA GLU A 378 3.19 8.57 18.71
C GLU A 378 2.89 7.20 19.33
N TRP A 379 1.86 7.11 20.18
CA TRP A 379 1.39 5.84 20.71
C TRP A 379 0.20 5.28 19.91
N ILE A 380 -0.78 6.12 19.60
CA ILE A 380 -2.06 5.71 19.00
C ILE A 380 -1.85 5.04 17.65
N ILE A 381 -1.05 5.62 16.76
CA ILE A 381 -0.90 5.09 15.39
C ILE A 381 -0.17 3.73 15.41
N PRO A 382 1.02 3.60 16.04
CA PRO A 382 1.67 2.29 16.15
C PRO A 382 0.79 1.25 16.85
N GLN A 383 0.08 1.62 17.91
CA GLN A 383 -0.81 0.71 18.61
C GLN A 383 -1.98 0.25 17.74
N ALA A 384 -2.62 1.15 17.00
CA ALA A 384 -3.70 0.82 16.07
C ALA A 384 -3.20 -0.15 14.98
N MET A 385 -2.03 0.09 14.41
CA MET A 385 -1.44 -0.79 13.39
C MET A 385 -1.15 -2.18 13.92
N LYS A 386 -0.57 -2.31 15.13
CA LYS A 386 -0.35 -3.61 15.80
C LYS A 386 -1.66 -4.38 16.01
N ILE A 387 -2.72 -3.68 16.44
CA ILE A 387 -4.03 -4.31 16.67
C ILE A 387 -4.62 -4.77 15.34
N LEU A 388 -4.57 -3.94 14.30
CA LEU A 388 -5.07 -4.29 12.96
C LEU A 388 -4.33 -5.49 12.36
N ASP A 389 -3.00 -5.55 12.52
CA ASP A 389 -2.18 -6.67 12.07
C ASP A 389 -2.57 -7.97 12.79
N LEU A 390 -2.75 -7.90 14.12
CA LEU A 390 -3.20 -9.04 14.92
C LEU A 390 -4.60 -9.52 14.53
N ILE A 391 -5.55 -8.60 14.30
CA ILE A 391 -6.91 -8.95 13.83
C ILE A 391 -6.83 -9.61 12.45
N PHE A 392 -6.07 -9.04 11.51
CA PHE A 392 -5.96 -9.58 10.15
C PHE A 392 -5.48 -11.04 10.16
N GLY A 393 -4.44 -11.34 10.95
CA GLY A 393 -3.95 -12.70 11.13
C GLY A 393 -4.95 -13.71 11.69
N THR A 394 -6.10 -13.24 12.24
CA THR A 394 -7.21 -14.10 12.68
C THR A 394 -8.36 -14.20 11.70
N VAL A 395 -8.56 -13.17 10.88
CA VAL A 395 -9.67 -13.06 9.93
C VAL A 395 -9.31 -13.66 8.58
N ASP A 396 -8.04 -13.59 8.18
CA ASP A 396 -7.59 -14.09 6.90
C ASP A 396 -7.82 -15.61 6.79
N ARG A 397 -8.75 -15.98 5.90
CA ARG A 397 -9.13 -17.36 5.61
C ARG A 397 -7.96 -18.20 5.09
N TYR A 398 -6.92 -17.56 4.56
CA TYR A 398 -5.71 -18.21 4.05
C TYR A 398 -4.61 -18.35 5.12
N GLN A 399 -4.68 -17.57 6.20
CA GLN A 399 -3.80 -17.71 7.36
C GLN A 399 -4.50 -18.53 8.44
N ASN A 400 -4.54 -19.85 8.27
CA ASN A 400 -5.04 -20.77 9.29
C ASN A 400 -4.05 -20.88 10.48
N ASN A 401 -3.82 -19.78 11.20
CA ASN A 401 -2.86 -19.69 12.30
C ASN A 401 -3.59 -19.79 13.65
N ALA A 402 -3.49 -20.95 14.29
CA ALA A 402 -4.12 -21.19 15.59
C ALA A 402 -3.50 -20.34 16.71
N ILE A 403 -2.21 -20.00 16.60
CA ILE A 403 -1.47 -19.20 17.59
C ILE A 403 -1.98 -17.76 17.54
N LEU A 404 -2.02 -17.13 16.36
CA LEU A 404 -2.53 -15.75 16.22
C LEU A 404 -3.99 -15.63 16.70
N ARG A 405 -4.82 -16.65 16.46
CA ARG A 405 -6.19 -16.67 17.01
C ARG A 405 -6.23 -16.73 18.54
N SER A 406 -5.36 -17.53 19.15
CA SER A 406 -5.22 -17.59 20.61
C SER A 406 -4.70 -16.25 21.17
N ASP A 407 -3.74 -15.63 20.50
CA ASP A 407 -3.15 -14.36 20.91
C ASP A 407 -4.16 -13.22 20.82
N TRP A 408 -4.95 -13.16 19.73
CA TRP A 408 -6.04 -12.21 19.59
C TRP A 408 -7.13 -12.40 20.65
N GLN A 409 -7.57 -13.64 20.90
CA GLN A 409 -8.56 -13.92 21.93
C GLN A 409 -8.08 -13.48 23.31
N THR A 410 -6.82 -13.79 23.62
CA THR A 410 -6.17 -13.38 24.87
C THR A 410 -6.08 -11.86 24.94
N PHE A 411 -5.61 -11.20 23.89
CA PHE A 411 -5.51 -9.75 23.82
C PHE A 411 -6.87 -9.07 24.01
N ARG A 412 -7.91 -9.56 23.32
CA ARG A 412 -9.29 -9.04 23.40
C ARG A 412 -9.85 -9.16 24.81
N ILE A 413 -9.81 -10.34 25.43
CA ILE A 413 -10.29 -10.55 26.82
C ILE A 413 -9.57 -9.62 27.80
N HIS A 414 -8.26 -9.44 27.62
CA HIS A 414 -7.47 -8.55 28.47
C HIS A 414 -7.58 -7.08 28.07
N SER A 415 -8.39 -6.72 27.08
CA SER A 415 -8.57 -5.36 26.58
C SER A 415 -9.96 -4.77 26.84
N ASP A 416 -10.91 -5.56 27.34
CA ASP A 416 -12.36 -5.30 27.46
C ASP A 416 -12.76 -4.05 28.29
N GLY A 417 -12.45 -2.84 27.80
CA GLY A 417 -13.10 -1.59 28.23
C GLY A 417 -12.30 -0.29 28.09
N GLU A 418 -10.98 -0.34 27.91
CA GLU A 418 -10.13 0.86 27.95
C GLU A 418 -9.48 1.18 26.59
N TRP A 419 -10.23 1.13 25.50
CA TRP A 419 -9.73 1.64 24.21
C TRP A 419 -10.11 3.11 24.06
N PRO A 420 -9.14 4.04 24.09
CA PRO A 420 -9.42 5.46 23.90
C PRO A 420 -10.21 5.68 22.62
N ALA A 421 -11.13 6.64 22.61
CA ALA A 421 -11.91 6.96 21.42
C ALA A 421 -11.00 7.32 20.22
N ASP A 422 -9.86 7.97 20.47
CA ASP A 422 -8.85 8.27 19.45
C ASP A 422 -8.18 7.03 18.88
N LEU A 423 -7.94 5.99 19.69
CA LEU A 423 -7.41 4.71 19.20
C LEU A 423 -8.41 4.05 18.26
N ARG A 424 -9.70 4.01 18.62
CA ARG A 424 -10.77 3.46 17.77
C ARG A 424 -10.93 4.25 16.46
N ARG A 425 -10.88 5.58 16.54
CA ARG A 425 -10.85 6.48 15.37
C ARG A 425 -9.69 6.16 14.46
N ALA A 426 -8.48 6.03 15.01
CA ALA A 426 -7.28 5.73 14.25
C ALA A 426 -7.38 4.35 13.58
N MET A 427 -7.86 3.33 14.28
CA MET A 427 -8.07 1.99 13.73
C MET A 427 -9.01 1.99 12.52
N ILE A 428 -10.16 2.67 12.61
CA ILE A 428 -11.12 2.75 11.50
C ILE A 428 -10.54 3.55 10.34
N PHE A 429 -9.84 4.64 10.62
CA PHE A 429 -9.22 5.43 9.57
C PHE A 429 -8.12 4.67 8.82
N LEU A 430 -7.23 3.99 9.56
CA LEU A 430 -6.20 3.12 8.99
C LEU A 430 -6.82 1.96 8.21
N ALA A 431 -7.88 1.31 8.72
CA ALA A 431 -8.59 0.26 8.02
C ALA A 431 -9.21 0.76 6.69
N ALA A 432 -9.73 1.99 6.67
CA ALA A 432 -10.24 2.62 5.46
C ALA A 432 -9.10 2.92 4.47
N MET A 433 -7.96 3.44 4.95
CA MET A 433 -6.77 3.69 4.14
C MET A 433 -6.25 2.41 3.49
N ILE A 434 -6.08 1.33 4.27
CA ILE A 434 -5.65 0.02 3.75
C ILE A 434 -6.63 -0.45 2.69
N SER A 435 -7.92 -0.52 3.01
CA SER A 435 -8.94 -1.02 2.08
C SER A 435 -8.99 -0.21 0.78
N CYS A 436 -8.79 1.10 0.85
CA CYS A 436 -8.77 2.00 -0.32
C CYS A 436 -7.39 2.15 -0.99
N GLN A 437 -6.39 1.36 -0.58
CA GLN A 437 -5.01 1.43 -1.08
C GLN A 437 -4.36 2.81 -0.92
N VAL A 438 -4.69 3.56 0.14
CA VAL A 438 -3.97 4.79 0.48
C VAL A 438 -2.74 4.43 1.32
N PRO A 439 -1.52 4.91 0.97
CA PRO A 439 -0.30 4.60 1.72
C PRO A 439 -0.43 4.95 3.21
N LEU A 440 -0.09 4.01 4.10
CA LEU A 440 -0.18 4.27 5.55
C LEU A 440 0.83 5.33 6.03
N SER A 441 1.95 5.49 5.31
CA SER A 441 2.94 6.54 5.57
C SER A 441 2.41 7.96 5.37
N ALA A 442 1.29 8.10 4.63
CA ALA A 442 0.59 9.34 4.33
C ALA A 442 -0.53 9.64 5.33
N TYR A 443 -0.55 9.01 6.52
CA TYR A 443 -1.62 9.17 7.52
C TYR A 443 -1.99 10.63 7.82
N GLU A 444 -1.00 11.47 8.14
CA GLU A 444 -1.24 12.90 8.46
C GLU A 444 -1.80 13.68 7.27
N TRP A 445 -1.31 13.38 6.05
CA TRP A 445 -1.83 13.95 4.83
C TRP A 445 -3.28 13.49 4.61
N ALA A 446 -3.54 12.19 4.71
CA ALA A 446 -4.85 11.60 4.51
C ALA A 446 -5.87 12.15 5.51
N GLN A 447 -5.49 12.37 6.77
CA GLN A 447 -6.39 12.97 7.77
C GLN A 447 -6.85 14.38 7.38
N LYS A 448 -5.98 15.17 6.72
CA LYS A 448 -6.31 16.53 6.25
C LYS A 448 -7.25 16.53 5.06
N HIS A 449 -7.14 15.54 4.17
CA HIS A 449 -7.89 15.49 2.91
C HIS A 449 -9.10 14.56 2.94
N PHE A 450 -9.11 13.55 3.81
CA PHE A 450 -10.14 12.51 3.85
C PHE A 450 -10.71 12.28 5.25
N MET A 451 -11.92 11.73 5.28
CA MET A 451 -12.54 11.15 6.47
C MET A 451 -13.03 9.73 6.17
N PRO A 452 -13.00 8.80 7.14
CA PRO A 452 -13.56 7.48 6.94
C PRO A 452 -15.09 7.59 6.90
N VAL A 453 -15.71 6.83 6.02
CA VAL A 453 -17.17 6.80 5.86
C VAL A 453 -17.68 5.38 5.74
N ARG A 454 -18.87 5.16 6.28
CA ARG A 454 -19.66 3.96 6.02
C ARG A 454 -20.45 4.19 4.74
N VAL A 455 -20.34 3.25 3.80
CA VAL A 455 -21.03 3.28 2.51
C VAL A 455 -22.01 2.12 2.47
N ASP A 456 -23.30 2.43 2.59
CA ASP A 456 -24.39 1.47 2.62
C ASP A 456 -25.02 1.34 1.23
N PHE A 457 -25.11 0.10 0.74
CA PHE A 457 -25.82 -0.25 -0.48
C PHE A 457 -27.20 -0.80 -0.15
N GLN A 458 -28.18 -0.58 -1.03
CA GLN A 458 -29.56 -1.09 -0.83
C GLN A 458 -29.59 -2.62 -0.65
N GLU A 459 -28.73 -3.32 -1.38
CA GLU A 459 -28.57 -4.77 -1.31
C GLU A 459 -27.06 -5.09 -1.23
N GLY A 460 -26.58 -5.66 -0.13
CA GLY A 460 -25.20 -6.17 -0.05
C GLY A 460 -24.36 -5.73 1.16
N GLY A 461 -24.89 -4.88 2.04
CA GLY A 461 -24.25 -4.50 3.30
C GLY A 461 -23.50 -3.17 3.22
N ALA A 462 -22.65 -2.95 4.22
CA ALA A 462 -21.90 -1.70 4.40
C ALA A 462 -20.41 -1.92 4.11
N LEU A 463 -19.80 -0.97 3.40
CA LEU A 463 -18.37 -0.89 3.16
C LEU A 463 -17.73 0.25 3.95
N LEU A 464 -16.44 0.09 4.22
CA LEU A 464 -15.61 1.15 4.76
C LEU A 464 -14.88 1.85 3.61
N GLY A 465 -15.14 3.14 3.40
CA GLY A 465 -14.52 3.96 2.37
C GLY A 465 -13.90 5.25 2.91
N LEU A 466 -13.37 6.07 2.01
CA LEU A 466 -12.83 7.40 2.31
C LEU A 466 -13.57 8.48 1.53
N LEU A 467 -13.98 9.55 2.20
CA LEU A 467 -14.64 10.71 1.57
C LEU A 467 -13.76 11.95 1.71
N ALA A 468 -13.61 12.71 0.62
CA ALA A 468 -12.87 13.95 0.59
C ALA A 468 -13.50 15.01 1.51
N ARG A 469 -12.68 15.69 2.31
CA ARG A 469 -13.11 16.74 3.24
C ARG A 469 -13.51 18.04 2.54
N GLY A 470 -13.01 18.29 1.32
CA GLY A 470 -13.18 19.53 0.54
C GLY A 470 -14.62 19.96 0.18
N ARG A 471 -15.63 19.16 0.53
CA ARG A 471 -17.05 19.56 0.53
C ARG A 471 -17.81 19.26 1.83
N ALA A 472 -17.39 18.24 2.57
CA ALA A 472 -18.13 17.72 3.73
C ALA A 472 -17.93 18.53 5.03
N GLY A 473 -16.96 19.45 5.06
CA GLY A 473 -16.64 20.24 6.27
C GLY A 473 -17.23 21.66 6.34
N GLU A 474 -17.36 22.40 5.23
CA GLU A 474 -17.62 23.85 5.29
C GLU A 474 -18.41 24.40 4.08
N THR A 475 -19.45 23.70 3.62
CA THR A 475 -20.41 24.34 2.71
C THR A 475 -21.79 24.39 3.35
N ASN A 476 -22.52 25.48 3.09
CA ASN A 476 -23.95 25.66 3.39
C ASN A 476 -24.88 24.56 2.82
N ARG A 477 -24.34 23.46 2.24
CA ARG A 477 -25.06 22.38 1.56
C ARG A 477 -25.01 21.00 2.25
N GLY A 478 -24.29 20.85 3.36
CA GLY A 478 -24.33 19.62 4.18
C GLY A 478 -23.59 18.41 3.60
N PHE A 479 -23.45 17.36 4.41
CA PHE A 479 -22.82 16.08 4.06
C PHE A 479 -23.62 15.37 2.95
N PRO A 480 -23.00 14.91 1.85
CA PRO A 480 -23.72 14.21 0.80
C PRO A 480 -24.22 12.85 1.33
N ARG A 481 -25.53 12.77 1.59
CA ARG A 481 -26.15 11.52 2.07
C ARG A 481 -26.26 10.45 1.00
N SER A 482 -26.35 10.86 -0.27
CA SER A 482 -26.40 9.98 -1.43
C SER A 482 -25.28 10.35 -2.40
N VAL A 483 -24.57 9.33 -2.88
CA VAL A 483 -23.48 9.43 -3.86
C VAL A 483 -23.67 8.36 -4.93
N VAL A 484 -22.98 8.50 -6.06
CA VAL A 484 -22.91 7.44 -7.08
C VAL A 484 -21.56 6.74 -6.96
N VAL A 485 -21.54 5.44 -7.17
CA VAL A 485 -20.30 4.67 -7.30
C VAL A 485 -19.89 4.59 -8.76
N ALA A 486 -18.61 4.78 -9.05
CA ALA A 486 -18.05 4.61 -10.39
C ALA A 486 -16.77 3.77 -10.37
N GLY A 487 -16.53 3.04 -11.47
CA GLY A 487 -15.25 2.37 -11.73
C GLY A 487 -14.52 3.02 -12.90
N ARG A 488 -13.20 2.81 -12.95
CA ARG A 488 -12.32 3.34 -14.00
C ARG A 488 -11.65 2.16 -14.71
N GLY A 489 -12.31 1.60 -15.72
CA GLY A 489 -11.79 0.46 -16.44
C GLY A 489 -12.87 -0.34 -17.16
N VAL A 490 -12.58 -0.73 -18.40
CA VAL A 490 -13.57 -1.34 -19.30
C VAL A 490 -13.33 -2.85 -19.43
N SER A 491 -12.07 -3.30 -19.34
CA SER A 491 -11.71 -4.72 -19.40
C SER A 491 -12.30 -5.53 -18.26
N ARG A 492 -12.69 -6.78 -18.58
CA ARG A 492 -13.06 -7.80 -17.59
C ARG A 492 -12.00 -7.98 -16.49
N VAL A 493 -10.72 -7.77 -16.82
CA VAL A 493 -9.58 -7.99 -15.92
C VAL A 493 -9.47 -6.89 -14.84
N ASN A 494 -9.92 -5.67 -15.14
CA ASN A 494 -9.81 -4.52 -14.24
C ASN A 494 -11.13 -4.19 -13.51
N ARG A 495 -12.17 -5.03 -13.67
CA ARG A 495 -13.44 -4.83 -12.96
C ARG A 495 -13.26 -5.01 -11.46
N GLY A 496 -14.00 -4.21 -10.70
CA GLY A 496 -13.89 -4.19 -9.24
C GLY A 496 -12.60 -3.57 -8.70
N ARG A 497 -11.94 -2.74 -9.53
CA ARG A 497 -10.76 -1.95 -9.18
C ARG A 497 -10.98 -0.47 -9.49
N ASP A 498 -10.19 0.40 -8.86
CA ASP A 498 -10.25 1.86 -8.95
C ASP A 498 -11.66 2.41 -8.72
N ILE A 499 -12.32 1.90 -7.69
CA ILE A 499 -13.69 2.28 -7.38
C ILE A 499 -13.70 3.58 -6.60
N VAL A 500 -14.54 4.52 -7.03
CA VAL A 500 -14.64 5.85 -6.43
C VAL A 500 -16.08 6.21 -6.08
N LEU A 501 -16.21 7.09 -5.08
CA LEU A 501 -17.45 7.80 -4.80
C LEU A 501 -17.51 9.05 -5.69
N VAL A 502 -18.66 9.32 -6.28
CA VAL A 502 -18.89 10.42 -7.21
C VAL A 502 -20.05 11.29 -6.75
N ASP A 503 -19.86 12.60 -6.82
CA ASP A 503 -20.96 13.56 -6.61
C ASP A 503 -22.03 13.37 -7.70
N PRO A 504 -23.28 13.01 -7.35
CA PRO A 504 -24.33 12.76 -8.33
C PRO A 504 -24.58 13.93 -9.29
N LYS A 505 -24.35 15.16 -8.81
CA LYS A 505 -24.60 16.40 -9.55
C LYS A 505 -23.46 16.78 -10.49
N SER A 506 -22.23 16.89 -9.97
CA SER A 506 -21.08 17.31 -10.77
C SER A 506 -20.37 16.17 -11.51
N LYS A 507 -20.69 14.91 -11.17
CA LYS A 507 -20.11 13.71 -11.80
C LYS A 507 -18.59 13.61 -11.65
N VAL A 508 -18.03 14.26 -10.65
CA VAL A 508 -16.60 14.22 -10.28
C VAL A 508 -16.38 13.31 -9.09
N SER A 509 -15.22 12.68 -9.00
CA SER A 509 -14.86 11.85 -7.86
C SER A 509 -14.68 12.67 -6.58
N ILE A 510 -15.26 12.20 -5.48
CA ILE A 510 -15.25 12.84 -4.17
C ILE A 510 -14.80 11.89 -3.05
N GLY A 511 -14.40 10.66 -3.38
CA GLY A 511 -13.95 9.69 -2.40
C GLY A 511 -13.50 8.38 -3.04
N LEU A 512 -12.97 7.50 -2.21
CA LEU A 512 -12.45 6.20 -2.57
C LEU A 512 -13.32 5.09 -1.97
N LEU A 513 -13.45 4.00 -2.71
CA LEU A 513 -14.00 2.74 -2.24
C LEU A 513 -12.95 1.64 -2.35
N PRO A 514 -13.07 0.56 -1.54
CA PRO A 514 -12.14 -0.55 -1.63
C PRO A 514 -12.27 -1.31 -2.95
N ASP A 515 -11.13 -1.79 -3.44
CA ASP A 515 -11.07 -2.73 -4.55
C ASP A 515 -11.38 -4.15 -4.02
N PHE A 516 -12.17 -4.93 -4.76
CA PHE A 516 -12.58 -6.26 -4.33
C PHE A 516 -12.16 -7.38 -5.28
N SER A 517 -11.63 -7.05 -6.46
CA SER A 517 -11.25 -8.06 -7.45
C SER A 517 -9.87 -8.64 -7.19
N HIS A 518 -9.85 -9.96 -7.01
CA HIS A 518 -8.63 -10.75 -6.80
C HIS A 518 -8.63 -11.95 -7.75
N PRO A 519 -7.49 -12.28 -8.40
CA PRO A 519 -7.37 -13.46 -9.25
C PRO A 519 -7.79 -14.80 -8.61
N ALA A 520 -7.70 -14.95 -7.29
CA ALA A 520 -8.06 -16.17 -6.56
C ALA A 520 -9.42 -16.06 -5.84
N GLN A 521 -10.20 -14.99 -6.09
CA GLN A 521 -11.53 -14.85 -5.52
C GLN A 521 -12.49 -15.85 -6.19
N PRO A 522 -13.31 -16.60 -5.42
CA PRO A 522 -14.35 -17.44 -6.00
C PRO A 522 -15.31 -16.62 -6.86
N THR A 523 -15.68 -17.15 -8.04
CA THR A 523 -16.56 -16.48 -9.00
C THR A 523 -17.87 -16.01 -8.38
N GLU A 524 -18.49 -16.81 -7.51
CA GLU A 524 -19.75 -16.46 -6.84
C GLU A 524 -19.61 -15.23 -5.94
N GLU A 525 -18.49 -15.13 -5.21
CA GLU A 525 -18.20 -14.01 -4.33
C GLU A 525 -17.94 -12.74 -5.14
N PHE A 526 -17.16 -12.85 -6.22
CA PHE A 526 -16.94 -11.75 -7.16
C PHE A 526 -18.27 -11.26 -7.77
N VAL A 527 -19.13 -12.17 -8.22
CA VAL A 527 -20.46 -11.83 -8.78
C VAL A 527 -21.36 -11.18 -7.73
N ARG A 528 -21.34 -11.65 -6.48
CA ARG A 528 -22.07 -11.02 -5.37
C ARG A 528 -21.63 -9.57 -5.17
N TRP A 529 -20.33 -9.30 -5.13
CA TRP A 529 -19.80 -7.94 -4.97
C TRP A 529 -20.08 -7.06 -6.18
N MET A 530 -19.97 -7.61 -7.39
CA MET A 530 -20.38 -6.92 -8.60
C MET A 530 -21.86 -6.53 -8.53
N ARG A 531 -22.76 -7.43 -8.09
CA ARG A 531 -24.20 -7.11 -7.95
C ARG A 531 -24.46 -6.05 -6.88
N MET A 532 -23.74 -6.07 -5.77
CA MET A 532 -23.87 -5.03 -4.74
C MET A 532 -23.50 -3.65 -5.32
N LEU A 533 -22.35 -3.56 -6.01
CA LEU A 533 -21.81 -2.28 -6.47
C LEU A 533 -22.46 -1.77 -7.76
N TYR A 534 -22.75 -2.67 -8.70
CA TYR A 534 -23.31 -2.34 -10.02
C TYR A 534 -24.82 -2.63 -10.13
N GLY A 535 -25.44 -3.20 -9.09
CA GLY A 535 -26.89 -3.42 -9.02
C GLY A 535 -27.43 -4.23 -10.20
N GLN A 536 -28.50 -3.70 -10.80
CA GLN A 536 -29.21 -4.29 -11.93
C GLN A 536 -28.40 -4.31 -13.24
N LEU A 537 -27.23 -3.66 -13.29
CA LEU A 537 -26.38 -3.62 -14.48
C LEU A 537 -25.60 -4.92 -14.70
N VAL A 538 -25.64 -5.85 -13.75
CA VAL A 538 -25.04 -7.18 -13.85
C VAL A 538 -26.05 -8.17 -14.44
N ILE A 539 -25.96 -8.45 -15.74
CA ILE A 539 -26.76 -9.49 -16.39
C ILE A 539 -25.95 -10.79 -16.48
N THR A 540 -26.31 -11.77 -15.67
CA THR A 540 -25.76 -13.14 -15.78
C THR A 540 -26.47 -13.88 -16.93
N THR A 541 -25.72 -14.30 -17.95
CA THR A 541 -26.24 -15.17 -19.02
C THR A 541 -26.44 -16.60 -18.50
N HIS A 542 -27.32 -17.36 -19.18
CA HIS A 542 -27.76 -18.70 -18.76
C HIS A 542 -26.67 -19.77 -18.73
N ASP A 543 -25.52 -19.55 -19.36
CA ASP A 543 -24.40 -20.50 -19.39
C ASP A 543 -23.47 -20.38 -18.17
N GLY A 544 -23.70 -19.43 -17.25
CA GLY A 544 -22.93 -19.28 -16.00
C GLY A 544 -21.48 -18.84 -16.18
N GLU A 545 -20.91 -19.03 -17.37
CA GLU A 545 -19.53 -18.69 -17.72
C GLU A 545 -19.39 -17.30 -18.37
N HIS A 546 -20.46 -16.74 -18.95
CA HIS A 546 -20.38 -15.50 -19.75
C HIS A 546 -21.24 -14.35 -19.22
N SER A 547 -21.05 -13.91 -17.97
CA SER A 547 -21.73 -12.68 -17.50
C SER A 547 -21.49 -11.50 -18.46
N MET A 548 -22.59 -10.94 -18.99
CA MET A 548 -22.58 -9.79 -19.89
C MET A 548 -22.99 -8.57 -19.07
N TYR A 549 -22.14 -7.55 -19.05
CA TYR A 549 -22.34 -6.40 -18.19
C TYR A 549 -22.68 -5.24 -19.10
N VAL A 550 -23.82 -4.60 -18.85
CA VAL A 550 -24.26 -3.46 -19.64
C VAL A 550 -23.51 -2.24 -19.11
N HIS A 551 -22.59 -1.72 -19.90
CA HIS A 551 -21.98 -0.42 -19.64
C HIS A 551 -23.08 0.64 -19.75
N VAL A 552 -23.28 1.42 -18.69
CA VAL A 552 -24.14 2.60 -18.75
C VAL A 552 -23.22 3.80 -18.92
N PRO A 553 -23.24 4.47 -20.09
CA PRO A 553 -22.44 5.66 -20.31
C PRO A 553 -22.76 6.75 -19.27
N LEU A 554 -21.78 7.60 -18.97
CA LEU A 554 -21.89 8.74 -18.05
C LEU A 554 -23.19 9.55 -18.22
N HIS A 555 -23.59 9.79 -19.48
CA HIS A 555 -24.77 10.60 -19.81
C HIS A 555 -26.11 9.89 -19.57
N ALA A 556 -26.12 8.56 -19.46
CA ALA A 556 -27.33 7.76 -19.29
C ALA A 556 -27.75 7.60 -17.80
N VAL A 557 -26.87 7.95 -16.85
CA VAL A 557 -27.20 7.96 -15.42
C VAL A 557 -27.93 9.25 -15.03
N ASN A 558 -29.24 9.25 -15.26
CA ASN A 558 -30.16 10.23 -14.67
C ASN A 558 -30.24 9.97 -13.16
N CYS A 559 -29.44 10.70 -12.37
CA CYS A 559 -29.69 10.79 -10.94
C CYS A 559 -31.06 11.44 -10.77
N ARG A 560 -32.04 10.67 -10.29
CA ARG A 560 -33.32 11.27 -9.87
C ARG A 560 -32.97 12.32 -8.82
N ASN A 561 -33.39 13.57 -9.02
CA ASN A 561 -33.33 14.55 -7.94
C ASN A 561 -34.08 13.92 -6.75
N PRO A 562 -33.49 13.84 -5.56
CA PRO A 562 -34.28 13.53 -4.38
C PRO A 562 -35.28 14.68 -4.26
N GLU A 563 -36.55 14.41 -4.57
CA GLU A 563 -37.65 15.28 -4.23
C GLU A 563 -37.63 15.38 -2.70
N PHE A 564 -37.07 16.47 -2.19
CA PHE A 564 -37.31 16.87 -0.81
C PHE A 564 -38.83 17.07 -0.70
N PRO A 565 -39.53 16.40 0.22
CA PRO A 565 -40.90 16.75 0.50
C PRO A 565 -40.87 18.20 0.99
N GLU A 566 -41.42 19.12 0.20
CA GLU A 566 -41.65 20.48 0.67
C GLU A 566 -42.49 20.39 1.94
N ASP A 567 -42.03 21.11 2.97
CA ASP A 567 -42.74 21.35 4.21
C ASP A 567 -44.23 21.59 3.96
N GLN A 568 -45.06 20.60 4.25
CA GLN A 568 -46.47 20.86 4.55
C GLN A 568 -46.50 21.56 5.90
N SER A 569 -46.43 22.89 5.86
CA SER A 569 -46.72 23.76 6.98
C SER A 569 -48.13 23.44 7.51
N PRO A 570 -48.32 23.28 8.83
CA PRO A 570 -49.65 23.06 9.38
C PRO A 570 -50.46 24.36 9.32
N LEU A 571 -51.66 24.28 8.76
CA LEU A 571 -52.75 25.23 9.01
C LEU A 571 -53.54 24.80 10.25
#